data_AF-A0A432TLK4-F1
#
_entry.id   AF-A0A432TLK4-F1
#
_cell.length_a   1.000
_cell.length_b   1.000
_cell.length_c   1.000
_cell.angle_alpha   90.00
_cell.angle_beta   90.00
_cell.angle_gamma   90.00
#
_symmetry.space_group_name_H-M   'P 1'
#
loop_
_entity.id
_entity.type
_entity.pdbx_description
1 polymer ?
#
loop_
_entity_poly.entity_id
_entity_poly.type
_entity_poly.pdbx_seq_one_letter_code
_entity_poly.pdbx_strand_id
1 'polypeptide(L)' 'MIKQRTIKKTVKARGVGIHSGHIVNMTLIPAAIDHGVVFRR' A
#
# COMPACT_ATOMS: atom_id res chain seq x y z
N MET A 1 16.03 -5.08 -20.51
CA MET A 1 16.20 -4.80 -19.07
C MET A 1 14.84 -4.56 -18.44
N ILE A 2 14.51 -5.24 -17.34
CA ILE A 2 13.24 -5.04 -16.62
C ILE A 2 13.38 -3.81 -15.72
N LYS A 3 12.41 -2.89 -15.77
CA LYS A 3 12.39 -1.67 -14.96
C LYS A 3 11.66 -1.89 -13.63
N GLN A 4 12.05 -1.16 -12.59
CA GLN A 4 11.28 -1.08 -11.35
C GLN A 4 9.87 -0.57 -11.60
N ARG A 5 8.93 -0.99 -10.75
CA ARG A 5 7.51 -0.67 -10.88
C ARG A 5 6.94 -0.18 -9.56
N THR A 6 6.05 0.79 -9.67
CA THR A 6 5.19 1.29 -8.61
C THR A 6 3.76 1.36 -9.13
N ILE A 7 2.77 1.54 -8.25
CA ILE A 7 1.40 1.77 -8.66
C ILE A 7 1.24 3.11 -9.39
N LYS A 8 0.33 3.18 -10.36
CA LYS A 8 0.14 4.38 -11.21
C LYS A 8 -0.60 5.53 -10.49
N LYS A 9 -1.48 5.20 -9.54
CA LYS A 9 -2.32 6.15 -8.81
C LYS A 9 -2.51 5.65 -7.38
N THR A 10 -2.81 6.56 -6.47
CA THR A 10 -3.21 6.22 -5.10
C THR A 10 -4.48 5.38 -5.10
N VAL A 11 -4.49 4.31 -4.30
CA VAL A 11 -5.65 3.42 -4.11
C VAL A 11 -6.03 3.42 -2.64
N LYS A 12 -7.32 3.53 -2.35
CA LYS A 12 -7.87 3.43 -1.00
C LYS A 12 -8.73 2.18 -0.88
N ALA A 13 -8.58 1.47 0.22
CA ALA A 13 -9.37 0.30 0.55
C ALA A 13 -9.81 0.36 2.02
N ARG A 14 -10.97 -0.26 2.30
CA ARG A 14 -11.52 -0.40 3.64
C ARG A 14 -11.83 -1.87 3.88
N GLY A 15 -11.53 -2.38 5.07
CA GLY A 15 -11.78 -3.76 5.45
C GLY A 15 -11.84 -3.95 6.96
N VAL A 16 -12.02 -5.21 7.39
CA VAL A 16 -12.00 -5.60 8.80
C VAL A 16 -10.70 -6.37 9.07
N GLY A 17 -9.96 -5.99 10.10
CA GLY A 17 -8.75 -6.69 10.52
C GLY A 17 -9.09 -8.06 11.11
N ILE A 18 -8.55 -9.14 10.54
CA ILE A 18 -8.91 -10.51 10.93
C ILE A 18 -8.63 -10.80 12.41
N HIS A 19 -7.52 -10.29 12.94
CA HIS A 19 -7.15 -10.51 14.33
C HIS A 19 -7.84 -9.54 15.31
N SER A 20 -8.14 -8.33 14.87
CA SER A 20 -8.67 -7.29 15.76
C SER A 20 -10.19 -7.13 15.69
N GLY A 21 -10.83 -7.60 14.62
CA GLY A 21 -12.25 -7.35 14.33
C GLY A 21 -12.57 -5.88 14.00
N HIS A 22 -11.58 -4.99 14.00
CA HIS A 22 -11.81 -3.55 13.79
C HIS A 22 -11.79 -3.17 12.31
N ILE A 23 -12.54 -2.11 11.98
CA ILE A 23 -12.49 -1.50 10.66
C ILE A 23 -11.14 -0.80 10.47
N VAL A 24 -10.47 -1.10 9.37
CA VAL A 24 -9.19 -0.52 8.98
C VAL A 24 -9.33 0.14 7.61
N ASN A 25 -8.70 1.30 7.46
CA ASN A 25 -8.53 1.98 6.18
C ASN A 25 -7.07 1.83 5.73
N MET A 26 -6.86 1.39 4.49
CA MET A 26 -5.54 1.25 3.89
C MET A 26 -5.42 2.18 2.69
N THR A 27 -4.28 2.85 2.56
CA THR A 27 -3.95 3.67 1.39
C THR A 27 -2.64 3.19 0.79
N LEU A 28 -2.67 2.80 -0.48
CA LEU A 28 -1.48 2.48 -1.27
C LEU A 28 -1.12 3.72 -2.08
N ILE A 29 0.12 4.18 -1.98
CA ILE A 29 0.63 5.36 -2.70
C ILE A 29 1.80 5.00 -3.61
N PRO A 30 2.00 5.71 -4.74
CA PRO A 30 3.20 5.54 -5.54
C PRO A 30 4.46 5.84 -4.73
N ALA A 31 5.52 5.05 -4.95
CA ALA A 31 6.83 5.24 -4.36
C ALA A 31 7.89 5.60 -5.41
N ALA A 32 8.95 6.27 -4.98
CA ALA A 32 10.12 6.59 -5.80
C ALA A 32 10.94 5.33 -6.13
N ILE A 33 11.89 5.46 -7.05
CA ILE A 33 12.84 4.39 -7.38
C ILE A 33 13.66 4.01 -6.13
N ASP A 34 13.99 2.72 -6.01
CA ASP A 34 14.77 2.14 -4.90
C ASP A 34 14.14 2.26 -3.50
N HIS A 35 12.88 2.71 -3.40
CA HIS A 35 12.18 2.87 -2.12
C HIS A 35 11.82 1.53 -1.44
N GLY A 36 11.68 0.46 -2.23
CA GLY A 36 11.22 -0.84 -1.75
C GLY A 36 9.73 -0.86 -1.38
N VAL A 37 9.35 -1.80 -0.51
CA VAL A 37 7.96 -1.96 -0.01
C VAL A 37 7.94 -1.60 1.47
N VAL A 38 7.21 -0.54 1.82
CA VAL A 38 7.15 -0.02 3.19
C VAL A 38 5.72 0.00 3.69
N PHE A 39 5.50 -0.55 4.88
CA PHE A 39 4.25 -0.41 5.62
C PHE A 39 4.36 0.75 6.60
N ARG A 40 3.30 1.55 6.71
CA ARG A 40 3.21 2.68 7.64
C ARG A 40 1.87 2.63 8.37
N ARG A 41 1.91 2.90 9.68
CA ARG A 41 0.72 3.03 10.54
C ARG A 41 0.25 4.48 10.58
#